data_AF-A0A1Y9HEU1-F1
#
_entry.id   AF-A0A1Y9HEU1-F1
#
_cell.length_a   1.000
_cell.length_b   1.000
_cell.length_c   1.000
_cell.angle_alpha   90.00
_cell.angle_beta   90.00
_cell.angle_gamma   90.00
#
_symmetry.space_group_name_H-M   'P 1'
#
loop_
_entity.id
_entity.type
_entity.pdbx_description
1 polymer ?
#
loop_
_entity_poly.entity_id
_entity_poly.type
_entity_poly.pdbx_seq_one_letter_code
_entity_poly.pdbx_strand_id
1 'polypeptide(L)'
;MASLRFVWIVCLVYICAVNSAKSRKKSVVLSDVCSSVYTQTEYNTRDEYYRRVKDPHNHITTRLMRYFTFGGILQAISEETGIPRDKLVEKGASQFQDQSSGLGQTIHAAHIIRVGAINSRLKNKNPSLNRGLENYIGHTQNVLRIVNVWHGVGGAIDRYQSDNLNTLSTIDFDGLSTQSMDVIEQLKEDFFKIVDQYVQTIPNEQSNNSDLETDREIVHLINDCMLFENGTLGYGMVKDGSFVTRYARA
;
A
#
# COMPACT_ATOMS: atom_id res chain seq x y z
N MET A 1 -22.98 46.64 8.70
CA MET A 1 -21.60 46.16 9.00
C MET A 1 -21.50 44.65 9.31
N ALA A 2 -22.58 43.86 9.25
CA ALA A 2 -22.53 42.41 9.45
C ALA A 2 -22.25 41.60 8.16
N SER A 3 -22.59 42.14 6.99
CA SER A 3 -22.42 41.45 5.69
C SER A 3 -20.96 41.33 5.25
N LEU A 4 -20.10 42.31 5.57
CA LEU A 4 -18.68 42.25 5.18
C LEU A 4 -17.92 41.15 5.96
N ARG A 5 -18.28 40.89 7.23
CA ARG A 5 -17.59 39.88 8.04
C ARG A 5 -17.88 38.44 7.58
N PHE A 6 -19.07 38.20 7.02
CA PHE A 6 -19.44 36.89 6.48
C PHE A 6 -18.69 36.55 5.19
N VAL A 7 -18.46 37.53 4.31
CA VAL A 7 -17.72 37.32 3.05
C VAL A 7 -16.26 36.94 3.32
N TRP A 8 -15.62 37.57 4.31
CA TRP A 8 -14.23 37.25 4.67
C TRP A 8 -14.07 35.87 5.31
N ILE A 9 -15.04 35.41 6.11
CA ILE A 9 -15.02 34.05 6.69
C ILE A 9 -15.21 32.99 5.59
N VAL A 10 -16.11 33.22 4.63
CA VAL A 10 -16.32 32.30 3.50
C VAL A 10 -15.08 32.25 2.59
N CYS A 11 -14.42 33.38 2.33
CA CYS A 11 -13.17 33.41 1.56
C CYS A 11 -12.00 32.74 2.32
N LEU A 12 -11.89 32.89 3.64
CA LEU A 12 -10.87 32.20 4.44
C LEU A 12 -11.08 30.69 4.47
N VAL A 13 -12.32 30.22 4.59
CA VAL A 13 -12.64 28.79 4.52
C VAL A 13 -12.35 28.23 3.12
N TYR A 14 -12.59 29.00 2.06
CA TYR A 14 -12.25 28.61 0.69
C TYR A 14 -10.72 28.57 0.46
N ILE A 15 -9.97 29.55 0.95
CA ILE A 15 -8.50 29.59 0.83
C ILE A 15 -7.84 28.46 1.65
N CYS A 16 -8.39 28.12 2.83
CA CYS A 16 -7.92 26.97 3.62
C CYS A 16 -8.27 25.62 2.96
N ALA A 17 -9.42 25.51 2.30
CA ALA A 17 -9.79 24.29 1.57
C ALA A 17 -8.93 24.07 0.31
N VAL A 18 -8.53 25.14 -0.39
CA VAL A 18 -7.73 25.04 -1.61
C VAL A 18 -6.22 24.80 -1.32
N ASN A 19 -5.70 25.27 -0.18
CA ASN A 19 -4.30 25.03 0.21
C ASN A 19 -4.00 23.64 0.79
N SER A 20 -5.02 22.80 0.99
CA SER A 20 -4.86 21.43 1.47
C SER A 20 -4.64 20.42 0.34
N ALA A 21 -4.85 20.82 -0.91
CA ALA A 21 -4.62 19.99 -2.08
C ALA A 21 -3.17 20.13 -2.56
N LYS A 22 -2.20 19.56 -1.83
CA LYS A 22 -0.90 19.27 -2.44
C LYS A 22 -1.16 18.39 -3.67
N SER A 23 -0.81 18.90 -4.86
CA SER A 23 -0.82 18.11 -6.10
C SER A 23 -0.10 16.79 -5.85
N ARG A 24 -0.83 15.67 -5.94
CA ARG A 24 -0.26 14.33 -5.78
C ARG A 24 0.87 14.12 -6.79
N LYS A 25 1.92 13.40 -6.40
CA LYS A 25 3.07 13.10 -7.27
C LYS A 25 2.77 11.88 -8.12
N LYS A 26 3.05 11.95 -9.42
CA LYS A 26 2.91 10.81 -10.35
C LYS A 26 3.96 9.74 -10.04
N SER A 27 3.53 8.49 -9.82
CA SER A 27 4.36 7.29 -9.70
C SER A 27 4.40 6.49 -11.00
N VAL A 28 5.47 5.71 -11.20
CA VAL A 28 5.59 4.77 -12.32
C VAL A 28 5.03 3.41 -11.90
N VAL A 29 4.24 2.77 -12.77
CA VAL A 29 3.74 1.41 -12.53
C VAL A 29 4.83 0.40 -12.89
N LEU A 30 5.27 -0.35 -11.88
CA LEU A 30 6.32 -1.35 -11.99
C LEU A 30 5.83 -2.68 -11.44
N SER A 31 6.20 -3.79 -12.08
CA SER A 31 5.92 -5.14 -11.61
C SER A 31 6.65 -5.39 -10.31
N ASP A 32 5.92 -5.73 -9.25
CA ASP A 32 6.50 -6.10 -7.96
C ASP A 32 6.54 -7.63 -7.76
N VAL A 33 7.15 -8.10 -6.68
CA VAL A 33 7.36 -9.53 -6.40
C VAL A 33 6.05 -10.25 -6.03
N CYS A 34 5.07 -9.51 -5.50
CA CYS A 34 3.76 -10.02 -5.14
C CYS A 34 2.74 -9.88 -6.30
N SER A 35 3.09 -9.10 -7.32
CA SER A 35 2.47 -9.11 -8.63
C SER A 35 2.92 -10.42 -9.25
N SER A 36 1.96 -11.31 -9.57
CA SER A 36 2.22 -12.53 -10.34
C SER A 36 3.35 -12.34 -11.37
N VAL A 37 4.17 -13.36 -11.62
CA VAL A 37 5.26 -13.26 -12.61
C VAL A 37 4.67 -12.82 -13.96
N TYR A 38 5.32 -11.89 -14.66
CA TYR A 38 4.97 -11.57 -16.04
C TYR A 38 5.27 -12.80 -16.91
N THR A 39 4.24 -13.53 -17.29
CA THR A 39 4.29 -14.57 -18.31
C THR A 39 4.03 -13.91 -19.66
N GLN A 40 5.08 -13.80 -20.48
CA GLN A 40 5.02 -13.21 -21.82
C GLN A 40 4.05 -13.95 -22.77
N THR A 41 3.61 -15.15 -22.38
CA THR A 41 2.68 -15.99 -23.13
C THR A 41 1.22 -15.52 -23.09
N GLU A 42 0.86 -14.61 -22.18
CA GLU A 42 -0.56 -14.26 -21.93
C GLU A 42 -0.92 -12.81 -22.33
N TYR A 43 0.08 -11.92 -22.48
CA TYR A 43 -0.13 -10.51 -22.86
C TYR A 43 0.96 -10.02 -23.82
N ASN A 44 0.56 -9.38 -24.93
CA ASN A 44 1.47 -8.96 -26.01
C ASN A 44 2.45 -7.87 -25.57
N THR A 45 2.07 -7.04 -24.59
CA THR A 45 2.91 -5.96 -24.05
C THR A 45 2.86 -5.88 -22.52
N ARG A 46 3.89 -5.25 -21.93
CA ARG A 46 3.95 -4.99 -20.47
C ARG A 46 2.89 -3.99 -20.00
N ASP A 47 2.51 -3.05 -20.87
CA ASP A 47 1.45 -2.07 -20.59
C ASP A 47 0.07 -2.71 -20.55
N GLU A 48 -0.23 -3.65 -21.45
CA GLU A 48 -1.47 -4.45 -21.40
C GLU A 48 -1.51 -5.33 -20.15
N TYR A 49 -0.37 -5.93 -19.80
CA TYR A 49 -0.25 -6.68 -18.56
C TYR A 49 -0.55 -5.83 -17.33
N TYR A 50 -0.01 -4.60 -17.23
CA TYR A 50 -0.29 -3.72 -16.10
C TYR A 50 -1.72 -3.17 -16.07
N ARG A 51 -2.39 -3.12 -17.22
CA ARG A 51 -3.81 -2.72 -17.30
C ARG A 51 -4.77 -3.84 -16.93
N ARG A 52 -4.31 -5.09 -16.83
CA ARG A 52 -5.20 -6.21 -16.47
C ARG A 52 -5.93 -5.94 -15.16
N VAL A 53 -7.21 -6.24 -15.12
CA VAL A 53 -7.95 -6.32 -13.87
C VAL A 53 -7.37 -7.50 -13.12
N LYS A 54 -6.73 -7.24 -11.98
CA LYS A 54 -6.27 -8.29 -11.10
C LYS A 54 -7.48 -9.02 -10.56
N ASP A 55 -7.33 -10.34 -10.50
CA ASP A 55 -8.23 -11.20 -9.76
C ASP A 55 -8.45 -10.61 -8.35
N PRO A 56 -9.70 -10.25 -7.99
CA PRO A 56 -10.06 -9.73 -6.68
C PRO A 56 -9.46 -10.56 -5.53
N HIS A 57 -9.45 -11.90 -5.70
CA HIS A 57 -8.94 -12.87 -4.74
C HIS A 57 -7.48 -12.69 -4.35
N ASN A 58 -6.68 -12.14 -5.27
CA ASN A 58 -5.27 -11.91 -5.01
C ASN A 58 -5.00 -10.52 -4.45
N HIS A 59 -5.93 -9.56 -4.55
CA HIS A 59 -5.68 -8.18 -4.14
C HIS A 59 -5.49 -8.05 -2.64
N ILE A 60 -6.42 -8.55 -1.82
CA ILE A 60 -6.37 -8.43 -0.36
C ILE A 60 -5.11 -9.13 0.19
N THR A 61 -4.83 -10.35 -0.27
CA THR A 61 -3.60 -11.09 0.05
C THR A 61 -2.34 -10.30 -0.35
N THR A 62 -2.32 -9.73 -1.56
CA THR A 62 -1.18 -8.91 -2.02
C THR A 62 -0.96 -7.70 -1.12
N ARG A 63 -2.02 -7.07 -0.60
CA ARG A 63 -1.91 -5.94 0.33
C ARG A 63 -1.24 -6.31 1.63
N LEU A 64 -1.57 -7.48 2.20
CA LEU A 64 -0.91 -7.96 3.41
C LEU A 64 0.56 -8.28 3.14
N MET A 65 0.84 -9.10 2.12
CA MET A 65 2.20 -9.53 1.78
C MET A 65 3.12 -8.34 1.48
N ARG A 66 2.66 -7.38 0.65
CA ARG A 66 3.44 -6.19 0.32
C ARG A 66 3.65 -5.26 1.51
N TYR A 67 2.77 -5.29 2.52
CA TYR A 67 2.91 -4.49 3.73
C TYR A 67 4.08 -4.99 4.60
N PHE A 68 4.30 -6.30 4.66
CA PHE A 68 5.48 -6.86 5.33
C PHE A 68 6.76 -6.66 4.50
N THR A 69 6.71 -6.84 3.17
CA THR A 69 7.83 -6.46 2.29
C THR A 69 8.21 -4.99 2.45
N PHE A 70 7.22 -4.11 2.59
CA PHE A 70 7.42 -2.70 2.87
C PHE A 70 8.17 -2.48 4.19
N GLY A 71 7.81 -3.20 5.25
CA GLY A 71 8.52 -3.17 6.53
C GLY A 71 10.01 -3.46 6.39
N GLY A 72 10.36 -4.53 5.67
CA GLY A 72 11.76 -4.88 5.40
C GLY A 72 12.51 -3.83 4.58
N ILE A 73 11.86 -3.25 3.55
CA ILE A 73 12.41 -2.12 2.78
C ILE A 73 12.71 -0.93 3.70
N LEU A 74 11.77 -0.56 4.58
CA LEU A 74 11.98 0.55 5.52
C LEU A 74 13.13 0.28 6.49
N GLN A 75 13.25 -0.95 6.98
CA GLN A 75 14.37 -1.35 7.81
C GLN A 75 15.72 -1.12 7.11
N ALA A 76 15.89 -1.65 5.90
CA ALA A 76 17.15 -1.53 5.19
C ALA A 76 17.49 -0.07 4.83
N ILE A 77 16.50 0.71 4.37
CA ILE A 77 16.68 2.14 4.09
C ILE A 77 17.10 2.90 5.36
N SER A 78 16.51 2.57 6.52
CA SER A 78 16.86 3.19 7.80
C SER A 78 18.31 2.92 8.16
N GLU A 79 18.78 1.68 7.99
CA GLU A 79 20.17 1.29 8.27
C GLU A 79 21.16 1.99 7.33
N GLU A 80 20.84 2.10 6.04
CA GLU A 80 21.70 2.77 5.06
C GLU A 80 21.78 4.28 5.25
N THR A 81 20.70 4.91 5.70
CA THR A 81 20.60 6.38 5.71
C THR A 81 20.71 6.99 7.11
N GLY A 82 20.55 6.18 8.16
CA GLY A 82 20.45 6.61 9.56
C GLY A 82 19.16 7.37 9.88
N ILE A 83 18.16 7.38 8.98
CA ILE A 83 16.84 7.93 9.28
C ILE A 83 16.05 6.86 10.02
N PRO A 84 15.51 7.12 11.24
CA PRO A 84 14.75 6.11 11.97
C PRO A 84 13.59 5.52 11.15
N ARG A 85 13.37 4.21 11.25
CA ARG A 85 12.35 3.46 10.49
C ARG A 85 10.96 4.09 10.60
N ASP A 86 10.54 4.41 11.82
CA ASP A 86 9.26 5.05 12.17
C ASP A 86 9.14 6.51 11.69
N LYS A 87 10.22 7.08 11.14
CA LYS A 87 10.28 8.43 10.58
C LYS A 87 10.50 8.45 9.08
N LEU A 88 10.66 7.31 8.41
CA LEU A 88 10.88 7.26 6.96
C LEU A 88 9.61 7.62 6.17
N VAL A 89 8.45 7.23 6.69
CA VAL A 89 7.14 7.53 6.13
C VAL A 89 6.21 8.04 7.21
N GLU A 90 5.34 8.98 6.86
CA GLU A 90 4.33 9.51 7.77
C GLU A 90 3.02 8.73 7.68
N LYS A 91 2.22 8.78 8.74
CA LYS A 91 0.82 8.36 8.68
C LYS A 91 0.01 9.31 7.79
N GLY A 92 -1.05 8.81 7.17
CA GLY A 92 -2.04 9.63 6.49
C GLY A 92 -2.33 9.25 5.04
N ALA A 93 -3.01 10.16 4.34
CA ALA A 93 -3.42 9.93 2.96
C ALA A 93 -2.21 9.88 2.01
N SER A 94 -2.25 8.95 1.04
CA SER A 94 -1.22 8.84 0.01
C SER A 94 -1.06 10.14 -0.77
N GLN A 95 0.20 10.60 -0.86
CA GLN A 95 0.61 11.72 -1.71
C GLN A 95 0.99 11.26 -3.13
N PHE A 96 0.94 9.95 -3.39
CA PHE A 96 1.39 9.34 -4.64
C PHE A 96 0.16 8.91 -5.45
N GLN A 97 0.08 9.43 -6.67
CA GLN A 97 -1.16 9.56 -7.42
C GLN A 97 -1.74 8.20 -7.84
N ASP A 98 -3.06 8.09 -7.70
CA ASP A 98 -3.87 7.10 -8.41
C ASP A 98 -3.68 7.27 -9.91
N GLN A 99 -3.19 6.24 -10.60
CA GLN A 99 -3.37 6.19 -12.04
C GLN A 99 -4.86 5.98 -12.30
N SER A 100 -5.45 6.68 -13.29
CA SER A 100 -6.80 6.30 -13.71
C SER A 100 -6.74 4.87 -14.26
N SER A 101 -7.64 3.99 -13.85
CA SER A 101 -7.71 2.63 -14.41
C SER A 101 -7.84 2.66 -15.94
N GLY A 102 -8.48 3.70 -16.49
CA GLY A 102 -8.75 3.85 -17.92
C GLY A 102 -9.81 2.87 -18.43
N LEU A 103 -10.45 2.12 -17.53
CA LEU A 103 -11.32 0.98 -17.84
C LEU A 103 -12.78 1.21 -17.40
N GLY A 104 -13.20 2.47 -17.27
CA GLY A 104 -14.56 2.83 -16.87
C GLY A 104 -14.80 2.84 -15.36
N GLN A 105 -16.07 2.99 -14.95
CA GLN A 105 -16.44 3.24 -13.54
C GLN A 105 -16.49 2.00 -12.64
N THR A 106 -16.43 0.80 -13.22
CA THR A 106 -16.52 -0.47 -12.50
C THR A 106 -15.15 -0.97 -12.00
N ILE A 107 -14.06 -0.39 -12.52
CA ILE A 107 -12.68 -0.78 -12.21
C ILE A 107 -11.95 0.38 -11.56
N HIS A 108 -11.46 0.17 -10.34
CA HIS A 108 -10.68 1.13 -9.59
C HIS A 108 -9.19 0.80 -9.68
N ALA A 109 -8.34 1.82 -9.77
CA ALA A 109 -6.94 1.67 -9.41
C ALA A 109 -6.83 1.77 -7.88
N ALA A 110 -6.57 0.65 -7.22
CA ALA A 110 -6.45 0.54 -5.78
C ALA A 110 -4.98 0.61 -5.35
N HIS A 111 -4.66 1.45 -4.37
CA HIS A 111 -3.36 1.38 -3.71
C HIS A 111 -3.18 0.04 -3.03
N ILE A 112 -1.98 -0.54 -3.16
CA ILE A 112 -1.63 -1.72 -2.37
C ILE A 112 -1.13 -1.32 -0.99
N ILE A 113 -0.33 -0.24 -0.93
CA ILE A 113 0.22 0.34 0.29
C ILE A 113 -0.23 1.78 0.37
N ARG A 114 -0.85 2.16 1.49
CA ARG A 114 -1.24 3.54 1.76
C ARG A 114 -0.51 4.12 2.96
N VAL A 115 0.38 5.06 2.68
CA VAL A 115 1.13 5.83 3.67
C VAL A 115 1.16 7.30 3.25
N GLY A 116 1.49 8.19 4.20
CA GLY A 116 1.62 9.63 3.97
C GLY A 116 2.89 10.02 3.22
N ALA A 117 3.52 11.12 3.63
CA ALA A 117 4.73 11.62 2.98
C ALA A 117 5.95 10.75 3.31
N ILE A 118 6.90 10.67 2.38
CA ILE A 118 8.26 10.18 2.65
C ILE A 118 9.07 11.30 3.29
N ASN A 119 9.91 10.96 4.27
CA ASN A 119 10.84 11.88 4.91
C ASN A 119 11.72 12.59 3.88
N SER A 120 11.63 13.91 3.81
CA SER A 120 12.37 14.72 2.83
C SER A 120 13.89 14.56 2.93
N ARG A 121 14.42 14.15 4.10
CA ARG A 121 15.85 13.85 4.28
C ARG A 121 16.30 12.66 3.45
N LEU A 122 15.42 11.70 3.15
CA LEU A 122 15.75 10.54 2.32
C LEU A 122 16.17 10.99 0.93
N LYS A 123 15.42 11.93 0.32
CA LYS A 123 15.75 12.49 -0.99
C LYS A 123 17.15 13.11 -1.03
N ASN A 124 17.59 13.75 0.05
CA ASN A 124 18.91 14.39 0.11
C ASN A 124 20.03 13.38 0.35
N LYS A 125 19.77 12.34 1.16
CA LYS A 125 20.77 11.30 1.49
C LYS A 125 20.94 10.27 0.38
N ASN A 126 19.83 9.82 -0.21
CA ASN A 126 19.83 8.85 -1.29
C ASN A 126 18.61 9.07 -2.22
N PRO A 127 18.76 9.91 -3.26
CA PRO A 127 17.68 10.21 -4.21
C PRO A 127 17.11 8.98 -4.92
N SER A 128 17.96 7.96 -5.16
CA SER A 128 17.57 6.72 -5.84
C SER A 128 16.67 5.87 -4.96
N LEU A 129 17.01 5.71 -3.68
CA LEU A 129 16.13 5.04 -2.70
C LEU A 129 14.83 5.81 -2.51
N ASN A 130 14.88 7.16 -2.43
CA ASN A 130 13.66 7.97 -2.37
C ASN A 130 12.75 7.66 -3.54
N ARG A 131 13.27 7.68 -4.78
CA ARG A 131 12.47 7.38 -5.98
C ARG A 131 11.95 5.95 -5.99
N GLY A 132 12.78 4.97 -5.63
CA GLY A 132 12.35 3.58 -5.52
C GLY A 132 11.20 3.43 -4.52
N LEU A 133 11.29 4.11 -3.38
CA LEU A 133 10.24 4.11 -2.35
C LEU A 133 8.98 4.81 -2.83
N GLU A 134 9.09 5.98 -3.49
CA GLU A 134 7.95 6.69 -4.12
C GLU A 134 7.21 5.80 -5.12
N ASN A 135 7.95 5.07 -5.97
CA ASN A 135 7.36 4.16 -6.94
C ASN A 135 6.77 2.90 -6.29
N TYR A 136 7.40 2.35 -5.26
CA TYR A 136 6.89 1.19 -4.54
C TYR A 136 5.54 1.49 -3.87
N ILE A 137 5.46 2.56 -3.07
CA ILE A 137 4.22 2.93 -2.37
C ILE A 137 3.17 3.52 -3.31
N GLY A 138 3.60 4.14 -4.41
CA GLY A 138 2.71 4.67 -5.45
C GLY A 138 2.15 3.61 -6.39
N HIS A 139 2.45 2.33 -6.19
CA HIS A 139 1.94 1.26 -7.02
C HIS A 139 0.45 0.99 -6.74
N THR A 140 -0.32 0.89 -7.82
CA THR A 140 -1.75 0.60 -7.79
C THR A 140 -2.08 -0.63 -8.63
N GLN A 141 -3.12 -1.38 -8.24
CA GLN A 141 -3.69 -2.46 -9.05
C GLN A 141 -5.07 -2.08 -9.57
N ASN A 142 -5.36 -2.41 -10.83
CA ASN A 142 -6.73 -2.36 -11.34
C ASN A 142 -7.53 -3.50 -10.73
N VAL A 143 -8.57 -3.18 -9.97
CA VAL A 143 -9.43 -4.15 -9.28
C VAL A 143 -10.89 -3.77 -9.47
N LEU A 144 -11.78 -4.75 -9.32
CA LEU A 144 -13.22 -4.47 -9.29
C LEU A 144 -13.54 -3.51 -8.14
N ARG A 145 -14.46 -2.57 -8.39
CA ARG A 145 -14.86 -1.56 -7.40
C ARG A 145 -15.29 -2.15 -6.07
N ILE A 146 -15.89 -3.35 -6.09
CA ILE A 146 -16.42 -4.03 -4.89
C ILE A 146 -15.34 -4.36 -3.86
N VAL A 147 -14.10 -4.63 -4.28
CA VAL A 147 -12.97 -4.94 -3.38
C VAL A 147 -12.14 -3.71 -3.00
N ASN A 148 -12.46 -2.54 -3.56
CA ASN A 148 -11.79 -1.27 -3.27
C ASN A 148 -12.80 -0.16 -2.95
N VAL A 149 -13.74 -0.46 -2.05
CA VAL A 149 -14.67 0.52 -1.51
C VAL A 149 -14.00 1.24 -0.34
N TRP A 150 -13.93 2.57 -0.40
CA TRP A 150 -13.32 3.41 0.64
C TRP A 150 -14.02 3.32 2.00
N HIS A 151 -15.34 3.12 2.01
CA HIS A 151 -16.11 2.82 3.22
C HIS A 151 -16.27 1.32 3.48
N GLY A 152 -15.48 0.49 2.79
CA GLY A 152 -15.44 -0.96 2.96
C GLY A 152 -14.04 -1.48 3.26
N VAL A 153 -13.78 -2.75 2.94
CA VAL A 153 -12.52 -3.44 3.27
C VAL A 153 -11.27 -2.69 2.82
N GLY A 154 -11.27 -2.10 1.62
CA GLY A 154 -10.13 -1.35 1.10
C GLY A 154 -9.74 -0.16 1.97
N GLY A 155 -10.71 0.62 2.44
CA GLY A 155 -10.46 1.76 3.33
C GLY A 155 -10.11 1.36 4.77
N ALA A 156 -10.64 0.23 5.25
CA ALA A 156 -10.26 -0.32 6.55
C ALA A 156 -8.80 -0.80 6.54
N ILE A 157 -8.38 -1.51 5.48
CA ILE A 157 -6.99 -1.93 5.29
C ILE A 157 -6.06 -0.70 5.15
N ASP A 158 -6.46 0.30 4.37
CA ASP A 158 -5.72 1.57 4.23
C ASP A 158 -5.42 2.21 5.59
N ARG A 159 -6.43 2.29 6.46
CA ARG A 159 -6.30 2.83 7.82
C ARG A 159 -5.39 1.95 8.67
N TYR A 160 -5.61 0.63 8.65
CA TYR A 160 -4.78 -0.33 9.36
C TYR A 160 -3.29 -0.19 9.00
N GLN A 161 -2.96 -0.09 7.71
CA GLN A 161 -1.58 0.05 7.25
C GLN A 161 -0.95 1.34 7.78
N SER A 162 -1.67 2.46 7.71
CA SER A 162 -1.18 3.75 8.22
C SER A 162 -1.04 3.74 9.74
N ASP A 163 -1.98 3.15 10.47
CA ASP A 163 -2.00 3.19 11.94
C ASP A 163 -0.93 2.28 12.57
N ASN A 164 -0.58 1.18 11.89
CA ASN A 164 0.38 0.20 12.37
C ASN A 164 1.83 0.41 11.89
N LEU A 165 2.16 1.53 11.24
CA LEU A 165 3.54 1.77 10.75
C LEU A 165 4.59 1.69 11.87
N ASN A 166 4.28 2.20 13.06
CA ASN A 166 5.19 2.14 14.20
C ASN A 166 5.41 0.69 14.66
N THR A 167 4.33 -0.09 14.76
CA THR A 167 4.38 -1.52 15.10
C THR A 167 5.16 -2.32 14.05
N LEU A 168 4.88 -2.10 12.77
CA LEU A 168 5.63 -2.71 11.67
C LEU A 168 7.13 -2.40 11.77
N SER A 169 7.49 -1.19 12.19
CA SER A 169 8.89 -0.77 12.28
C SER A 169 9.71 -1.47 13.38
N THR A 170 9.06 -2.14 14.33
CA THR A 170 9.74 -2.87 15.41
C THR A 170 10.13 -4.29 15.02
N ILE A 171 9.65 -4.80 13.89
CA ILE A 171 10.04 -6.11 13.38
C ILE A 171 11.48 -6.01 12.86
N ASP A 172 12.32 -6.94 13.31
CA ASP A 172 13.63 -7.17 12.72
C ASP A 172 13.53 -8.24 11.63
N PHE A 173 13.80 -7.86 10.38
CA PHE A 173 13.80 -8.71 9.19
C PHE A 173 15.18 -9.20 8.77
N ASP A 174 16.25 -8.78 9.46
CA ASP A 174 17.63 -9.26 9.27
C ASP A 174 17.95 -10.47 10.18
N GLY A 175 17.07 -10.77 11.14
CA GLY A 175 17.21 -11.91 12.03
C GLY A 175 15.85 -12.36 12.58
N LEU A 176 15.61 -13.66 12.57
CA LEU A 176 14.38 -14.22 13.14
C LEU A 176 14.45 -14.13 14.68
N SER A 177 13.47 -13.47 15.28
CA SER A 177 13.32 -13.38 16.73
C SER A 177 11.88 -13.69 17.15
N THR A 178 11.69 -14.22 18.37
CA THR A 178 10.35 -14.46 18.91
C THR A 178 9.54 -13.16 18.97
N GLN A 179 10.17 -12.05 19.36
CA GLN A 179 9.51 -10.74 19.38
C GLN A 179 9.04 -10.30 17.99
N SER A 180 9.86 -10.49 16.95
CA SER A 180 9.45 -10.23 15.56
C SER A 180 8.23 -11.07 15.18
N MET A 181 8.22 -12.35 15.54
CA MET A 181 7.12 -13.28 15.23
C MET A 181 5.83 -12.94 15.98
N ASP A 182 5.92 -12.59 17.26
CA ASP A 182 4.75 -12.16 18.05
C ASP A 182 4.11 -10.90 17.44
N VAL A 183 4.93 -9.96 16.96
CA VAL A 183 4.45 -8.75 16.29
C VAL A 183 3.84 -9.07 14.92
N ILE A 184 4.44 -9.99 14.15
CA ILE A 184 3.88 -10.46 12.87
C ILE A 184 2.51 -11.10 13.10
N GLU A 185 2.41 -12.01 14.05
CA GLU A 185 1.16 -12.70 14.40
C GLU A 185 0.09 -11.68 14.78
N GLN A 186 0.40 -10.75 15.69
CA GLN A 186 -0.54 -9.70 16.11
C GLN A 186 -1.04 -8.87 14.92
N LEU A 187 -0.13 -8.43 14.05
CA LEU A 187 -0.49 -7.64 12.87
C LEU A 187 -1.35 -8.47 11.89
N LYS A 188 -0.99 -9.73 11.64
CA LYS A 188 -1.75 -10.64 10.78
C LYS A 188 -3.17 -10.86 11.31
N GLU A 189 -3.32 -11.20 12.59
CA GLU A 189 -4.63 -11.44 13.22
C GLU A 189 -5.51 -10.20 13.18
N ASP A 190 -4.95 -9.01 13.41
CA ASP A 190 -5.71 -7.76 13.30
C ASP A 190 -6.13 -7.45 11.85
N PHE A 191 -5.33 -7.83 10.86
CA PHE A 191 -5.72 -7.75 9.46
C PHE A 191 -6.84 -8.74 9.13
N PHE A 192 -6.76 -9.99 9.63
CA PHE A 192 -7.79 -11.01 9.41
C PHE A 192 -9.14 -10.56 9.97
N LYS A 193 -9.16 -9.97 11.17
CA LYS A 193 -10.39 -9.39 11.75
C LYS A 193 -11.04 -8.34 10.86
N ILE A 194 -10.26 -7.52 10.15
CA ILE A 194 -10.79 -6.52 9.21
C ILE A 194 -11.49 -7.21 8.04
N VAL A 195 -10.88 -8.26 7.50
CA VAL A 195 -11.44 -9.03 6.39
C VAL A 195 -12.71 -9.75 6.85
N ASP A 196 -12.67 -10.45 7.99
CA ASP A 196 -13.81 -11.18 8.57
C ASP A 196 -15.02 -10.29 8.83
N GLN A 197 -14.80 -9.14 9.48
CA GLN A 197 -15.88 -8.18 9.75
C GLN A 197 -16.54 -7.69 8.47
N TYR A 198 -15.77 -7.53 7.40
CA TYR A 198 -16.32 -7.04 6.15
C TYR A 198 -17.15 -8.11 5.43
N VAL A 199 -16.69 -9.36 5.41
CA VAL A 199 -17.46 -10.47 4.84
C VAL A 199 -18.80 -10.65 5.56
N GLN A 200 -18.80 -10.55 6.90
CA GLN A 200 -20.01 -10.70 7.72
C GLN A 200 -21.04 -9.56 7.57
N THR A 201 -20.64 -8.39 7.07
CA THR A 201 -21.51 -7.19 7.01
C THR A 201 -22.20 -7.00 5.67
N ILE A 202 -21.96 -7.88 4.69
CA ILE A 202 -22.55 -7.79 3.35
C ILE A 202 -23.94 -8.45 3.33
N PRO A 203 -24.99 -7.76 2.83
CA PRO A 203 -26.33 -8.35 2.74
C PRO A 203 -26.35 -9.60 1.84
N ASN A 204 -26.95 -10.69 2.33
CA ASN A 204 -27.04 -12.01 1.69
C ASN A 204 -27.66 -12.03 0.27
N GLU A 205 -28.27 -10.94 -0.20
CA GLU A 205 -28.95 -10.86 -1.50
C GLU A 205 -28.01 -10.54 -2.68
N GLN A 206 -26.73 -10.23 -2.43
CA GLN A 206 -25.76 -10.02 -3.51
C GLN A 206 -25.06 -11.34 -3.84
N SER A 207 -25.13 -11.78 -5.10
CA SER A 207 -24.38 -12.93 -5.66
C SER A 207 -22.85 -12.85 -5.44
N ASN A 208 -22.36 -11.73 -4.92
CA ASN A 208 -20.98 -11.36 -4.64
C ASN A 208 -20.46 -11.91 -3.29
N ASN A 209 -21.29 -12.60 -2.51
CA ASN A 209 -20.87 -13.17 -1.21
C ASN A 209 -19.82 -14.29 -1.40
N SER A 210 -19.87 -15.01 -2.52
CA SER A 210 -18.93 -16.10 -2.82
C SER A 210 -17.50 -15.62 -3.08
N ASP A 211 -17.32 -14.46 -3.72
CA ASP A 211 -15.99 -13.98 -4.06
C ASP A 211 -15.22 -13.50 -2.82
N LEU A 212 -15.89 -12.79 -1.91
CA LEU A 212 -15.27 -12.26 -0.69
C LEU A 212 -15.05 -13.34 0.38
N GLU A 213 -15.90 -14.37 0.46
CA GLU A 213 -15.61 -15.55 1.26
C GLU A 213 -14.38 -16.30 0.72
N THR A 214 -14.23 -16.39 -0.61
CA THR A 214 -13.02 -16.94 -1.23
C THR A 214 -11.78 -16.09 -0.89
N ASP A 215 -11.87 -14.75 -0.94
CA ASP A 215 -10.79 -13.85 -0.51
C ASP A 215 -10.39 -14.11 0.94
N ARG A 216 -11.38 -14.27 1.82
CA ARG A 216 -11.20 -14.55 3.24
C ARG A 216 -10.46 -15.86 3.44
N GLU A 217 -10.90 -16.94 2.79
CA GLU A 217 -10.24 -18.25 2.87
C GLU A 217 -8.78 -18.16 2.41
N ILE A 218 -8.51 -17.51 1.28
CA ILE A 218 -7.15 -17.37 0.74
C ILE A 218 -6.25 -16.55 1.68
N VAL A 219 -6.76 -15.45 2.23
CA VAL A 219 -6.01 -14.61 3.19
C VAL A 219 -5.62 -15.42 4.43
N HIS A 220 -6.48 -16.32 4.91
CA HIS A 220 -6.20 -17.15 6.08
C HIS A 220 -5.19 -18.28 5.82
N LEU A 221 -4.82 -18.55 4.57
CA LEU A 221 -3.71 -19.46 4.24
C LEU A 221 -2.34 -18.82 4.48
N ILE A 222 -2.29 -17.50 4.68
CA ILE A 222 -1.04 -16.77 4.95
C ILE A 222 -0.62 -17.03 6.40
N ASN A 223 0.56 -17.61 6.59
CA ASN A 223 1.14 -17.83 7.92
C ASN A 223 2.25 -16.80 8.24
N ASP A 224 2.66 -16.77 9.51
CA ASP A 224 3.62 -15.78 10.02
C ASP A 224 5.00 -15.91 9.36
N CYS A 225 5.43 -17.13 9.04
CA CYS A 225 6.69 -17.39 8.35
C CYS A 225 6.68 -16.78 6.94
N MET A 226 5.58 -16.90 6.20
CA MET A 226 5.44 -16.29 4.87
C MET A 226 5.56 -14.77 4.94
N LEU A 227 4.97 -14.15 5.97
CA LEU A 227 5.05 -12.70 6.18
C LEU A 227 6.47 -12.26 6.56
N PHE A 228 7.14 -13.01 7.44
CA PHE A 228 8.54 -12.78 7.79
C PHE A 228 9.44 -12.87 6.55
N GLU A 229 9.33 -13.95 5.77
CA GLU A 229 10.07 -14.16 4.52
C GLU A 229 9.86 -13.02 3.54
N ASN A 230 8.63 -12.52 3.40
CA ASN A 230 8.34 -11.39 2.51
C ASN A 230 8.99 -10.09 2.98
N GLY A 231 9.06 -9.87 4.29
CA GLY A 231 9.82 -8.78 4.88
C GLY A 231 11.33 -8.93 4.64
N THR A 232 11.89 -10.12 4.87
CA THR A 232 13.31 -10.40 4.58
C THR A 232 13.65 -10.23 3.10
N LEU A 233 12.75 -10.61 2.18
CA LEU A 233 12.91 -10.31 0.75
C LEU A 233 12.95 -8.80 0.50
N GLY A 234 12.06 -8.04 1.14
CA GLY A 234 12.06 -6.57 1.10
C GLY A 234 13.37 -5.96 1.57
N TYR A 235 13.87 -6.43 2.71
CA TYR A 235 15.14 -6.05 3.29
C TYR A 235 16.32 -6.34 2.35
N GLY A 236 16.42 -7.60 1.89
CA GLY A 236 17.47 -8.06 0.99
C GLY A 236 17.54 -7.27 -0.31
N MET A 237 16.38 -6.95 -0.92
CA MET A 237 16.34 -6.16 -2.16
C MET A 237 17.02 -4.79 -2.03
N VAL A 238 16.93 -4.14 -0.87
CA VAL A 238 17.59 -2.85 -0.66
C VAL A 238 19.09 -3.07 -0.48
N LYS A 239 19.47 -4.03 0.39
CA LYS A 239 20.87 -4.36 0.68
C LYS A 239 21.68 -4.79 -0.54
N ASP A 240 21.07 -5.54 -1.45
CA ASP A 240 21.70 -6.03 -2.68
C ASP A 240 21.59 -5.04 -3.86
N GLY A 241 20.92 -3.90 -3.68
CA GLY A 241 20.73 -2.86 -4.68
C GLY A 241 19.68 -3.20 -5.78
N SER A 242 19.07 -4.38 -5.74
CA SER A 242 18.04 -4.78 -6.70
C SER A 242 16.75 -3.95 -6.57
N PHE A 243 16.48 -3.38 -5.39
CA PHE A 243 15.36 -2.47 -5.15
C PHE A 243 15.47 -1.23 -6.03
N VAL A 244 16.63 -0.57 -6.03
CA VAL A 244 16.86 0.61 -6.90
C VAL A 244 16.79 0.20 -8.36
N THR A 245 17.41 -0.93 -8.73
CA THR A 245 17.38 -1.43 -10.11
C THR A 245 15.95 -1.69 -10.60
N ARG A 246 15.09 -2.24 -9.73
CA ARG A 246 13.71 -2.60 -10.03
C ARG A 246 12.77 -1.39 -10.01
N TYR A 247 12.92 -0.49 -9.01
CA TYR A 247 11.96 0.57 -8.73
C TYR A 247 12.42 2.00 -9.07
N ALA A 248 13.65 2.23 -9.52
CA ALA A 248 14.11 3.57 -9.90
C ALA A 248 13.82 3.96 -11.36
N ARG A 249 13.29 3.04 -12.18
CA ARG A 249 12.98 3.30 -13.60
C ARG A 249 11.89 4.36 -13.73
N ALA A 250 12.16 5.35 -14.59
CA ALA A 250 11.27 6.44 -14.98
C ALA A 250 10.46 6.04 -16.22
#